data_AF-A0A2G3K952-F1
#
_entry.id   AF-A0A2G3K952-F1
#
_cell.length_a   1.000
_cell.length_b   1.000
_cell.length_c   1.000
_cell.angle_alpha   90.00
_cell.angle_beta   90.00
_cell.angle_gamma   90.00
#
_symmetry.space_group_name_H-M   'P 1'
#
loop_
_entity.id
_entity.type
_entity.pdbx_description
1 polymer ?
#
loop_
_entity_poly.entity_id
_entity_poly.type
_entity_poly.pdbx_seq_one_letter_code
_entity_poly.pdbx_strand_id
1 'polypeptide(L)'
;MYKLIIQAPEIATQNLKRLAQLAGANQITAVRAGQLAHQAFKLSPAEHTSQPTIAAFCSQAGYDYAFVPTTAKLADIGLIVMDMDSTLITIECIDEIADMLGIKAQVAAITERSMRGELDFSQSLTERVALLAGLPEHALEQVYTERLQLMPGAETLLKTAQANGIKTLLISGGFTFFTERLQARLGLSRAIANVLEVIDEKLTGRIVGNIVDAQTKADELRKYQAELGLRTEQVIALGDGANDLKMLAAAGYGIACHAKPKVRAEAAYTLDTTGLDGVLAYFD
;
A
#
# COMPACT_ATOMS: atom_id res chain seq x y z
N MET A 1 4.71 -20.62 16.18
CA MET A 1 4.62 -21.53 15.02
C MET A 1 4.07 -20.72 13.86
N TYR A 2 4.63 -20.88 12.66
CA TYR A 2 4.23 -20.10 11.48
C TYR A 2 3.52 -20.99 10.46
N LYS A 3 2.72 -20.35 9.62
CA LYS A 3 2.24 -20.84 8.33
C LYS A 3 2.96 -20.05 7.24
N LEU A 4 3.34 -20.72 6.15
CA LEU A 4 3.84 -20.09 4.94
C LEU A 4 2.67 -19.92 3.97
N ILE A 5 2.41 -18.68 3.58
CA ILE A 5 1.44 -18.35 2.54
C ILE A 5 2.20 -18.20 1.23
N ILE A 6 1.70 -18.81 0.16
CA ILE A 6 2.21 -18.67 -1.22
C ILE A 6 1.08 -18.20 -2.10
N GLN A 7 1.30 -17.13 -2.88
CA GLN A 7 0.27 -16.50 -3.70
C GLN A 7 0.81 -16.10 -5.07
N ALA A 8 0.03 -16.35 -6.12
CA ALA A 8 0.31 -15.89 -7.48
C ALA A 8 -0.92 -16.09 -8.37
N PRO A 9 -1.00 -15.45 -9.55
CA PRO A 9 -2.06 -15.73 -10.53
C PRO A 9 -2.17 -17.22 -10.86
N GLU A 10 -1.04 -17.91 -10.98
CA GLU A 10 -0.96 -19.35 -11.20
C GLU A 10 0.22 -19.96 -10.45
N ILE A 11 -0.02 -21.07 -9.74
CA ILE A 11 1.01 -21.78 -8.99
C ILE A 11 1.07 -23.23 -9.45
N ALA A 12 2.22 -23.66 -9.96
CA ALA A 12 2.42 -25.03 -10.37
C ALA A 12 2.43 -25.98 -9.15
N THR A 13 1.70 -27.10 -9.23
CA THR A 13 1.64 -28.12 -8.16
C THR A 13 3.02 -28.63 -7.74
N GLN A 14 3.96 -28.75 -8.67
CA GLN A 14 5.34 -29.16 -8.37
C GLN A 14 6.06 -28.12 -7.48
N ASN A 15 5.84 -26.83 -7.74
CA ASN A 15 6.42 -25.75 -6.96
C ASN A 15 5.86 -25.74 -5.53
N LEU A 16 4.55 -25.97 -5.36
CA LEU A 16 3.94 -26.10 -4.02
C LEU A 16 4.55 -27.25 -3.22
N LYS A 17 4.74 -28.42 -3.83
CA LYS A 17 5.39 -29.57 -3.17
C LYS A 17 6.83 -29.24 -2.78
N ARG A 18 7.56 -28.55 -3.66
CA ARG A 18 8.94 -28.12 -3.38
C ARG A 18 9.01 -27.11 -2.24
N LEU A 19 8.15 -26.11 -2.25
CA LEU A 19 8.04 -25.10 -1.18
C LEU A 19 7.62 -25.73 0.15
N ALA A 20 6.71 -26.71 0.14
CA ALA A 20 6.35 -27.45 1.35
C ALA A 20 7.54 -28.22 1.94
N GLN A 21 8.34 -28.88 1.08
CA GLN A 21 9.57 -29.55 1.51
C GLN A 21 10.59 -28.55 2.09
N LEU A 22 10.80 -27.40 1.42
CA LEU A 22 11.74 -26.36 1.88
C LEU A 22 11.30 -25.77 3.23
N ALA A 23 10.00 -25.59 3.42
CA ALA A 23 9.43 -25.00 4.64
C ALA A 23 9.27 -26.00 5.80
N GLY A 24 9.52 -27.30 5.58
CA GLY A 24 9.20 -28.34 6.56
C GLY A 24 7.69 -28.56 6.76
N ALA A 25 6.87 -28.10 5.81
CA ALA A 25 5.41 -28.20 5.90
C ALA A 25 4.91 -29.58 5.49
N ASN A 26 4.01 -30.15 6.29
CA ASN A 26 3.39 -31.44 6.04
C ASN A 26 1.93 -31.31 5.55
N GLN A 27 1.37 -30.11 5.57
CA GLN A 27 0.03 -29.81 5.09
C GLN A 27 0.06 -28.65 4.08
N ILE A 28 -0.62 -28.85 2.95
CA ILE A 28 -0.90 -27.81 1.95
C ILE A 28 -2.42 -27.64 1.89
N THR A 29 -2.93 -26.44 2.13
CA THR A 29 -4.36 -26.13 2.09
C THR A 29 -4.59 -24.94 1.17
N ALA A 30 -5.48 -25.06 0.20
CA ALA A 30 -5.88 -23.92 -0.61
C ALA A 30 -6.62 -22.90 0.27
N VAL A 31 -6.27 -21.61 0.14
CA VAL A 31 -7.06 -20.52 0.69
C VAL A 31 -8.29 -20.37 -0.21
N ARG A 32 -9.49 -20.48 0.35
CA ARG A 32 -10.72 -20.64 -0.45
C ARG A 32 -10.93 -19.44 -1.38
N ALA A 33 -10.99 -19.74 -2.68
CA ALA A 33 -11.02 -18.86 -3.85
C ALA A 33 -12.26 -17.94 -4.00
N GLY A 34 -13.05 -17.73 -2.95
CA GLY A 34 -14.26 -16.88 -3.02
C GLY A 34 -13.99 -15.39 -2.94
N GLN A 35 -12.78 -14.98 -2.53
CA GLN A 35 -12.44 -13.59 -2.25
C GLN A 35 -11.13 -13.12 -2.91
N LEU A 36 -10.38 -13.99 -3.57
CA LEU A 36 -9.08 -13.62 -4.14
C LEU A 36 -9.11 -13.76 -5.65
N ALA A 37 -8.56 -12.77 -6.35
CA ALA A 37 -8.42 -12.80 -7.80
C ALA A 37 -7.30 -13.75 -8.30
N HIS A 38 -6.62 -14.45 -7.39
CA HIS A 38 -5.41 -15.24 -7.63
C HIS A 38 -5.43 -16.55 -6.80
N GLN A 39 -4.47 -17.44 -7.08
CA GLN A 39 -4.29 -18.67 -6.31
C GLN A 39 -3.48 -18.39 -5.04
N ALA A 40 -3.96 -18.88 -3.90
CA ALA A 40 -3.25 -18.78 -2.64
C ALA A 40 -3.29 -20.13 -1.89
N PHE A 41 -2.16 -20.51 -1.30
CA PHE A 41 -2.02 -21.74 -0.53
C PHE A 41 -1.35 -21.47 0.81
N LYS A 42 -1.84 -22.16 1.85
CA LYS A 42 -1.26 -22.25 3.18
C LYS A 42 -0.47 -23.54 3.31
N LEU A 43 0.82 -23.41 3.61
CA LEU A 43 1.75 -24.48 3.93
C LEU A 43 1.99 -24.43 5.45
N SER A 44 1.63 -25.47 6.17
CA SER A 44 1.66 -25.47 7.64
C SER A 44 2.08 -26.82 8.22
N PRO A 45 2.76 -26.84 9.38
CA PRO A 45 3.52 -25.71 9.93
C PRO A 45 4.69 -25.33 9.01
N ALA A 46 5.30 -24.16 9.20
CA ALA A 46 6.44 -23.73 8.40
C ALA A 46 7.59 -23.23 9.30
N GLU A 47 8.82 -23.62 8.95
CA GLU A 47 10.05 -23.22 9.62
C GLU A 47 10.62 -21.92 9.04
N HIS A 48 10.72 -20.89 9.87
CA HIS A 48 11.18 -19.56 9.45
C HIS A 48 12.68 -19.53 9.05
N THR A 49 13.48 -20.51 9.49
CA THR A 49 14.91 -20.65 9.14
C THR A 49 15.14 -20.87 7.63
N SER A 50 14.13 -21.36 6.92
CA SER A 50 14.16 -21.60 5.47
C SER A 50 13.84 -20.37 4.62
N GLN A 51 13.53 -19.22 5.24
CA GLN A 51 13.08 -18.01 4.56
C GLN A 51 14.00 -17.55 3.42
N PRO A 52 15.35 -17.49 3.54
CA PRO A 52 16.19 -17.02 2.44
C PRO A 52 16.08 -17.88 1.17
N THR A 53 15.98 -19.20 1.34
CA THR A 53 15.84 -20.13 0.21
C THR A 53 14.46 -20.05 -0.44
N ILE A 54 13.40 -19.91 0.37
CA ILE A 54 12.04 -19.70 -0.12
C ILE A 54 11.93 -18.36 -0.84
N ALA A 55 12.49 -17.28 -0.29
CA ALA A 55 12.51 -15.96 -0.90
C ALA A 55 13.14 -16.00 -2.29
N ALA A 56 14.31 -16.65 -2.44
CA ALA A 56 14.98 -16.80 -3.73
C ALA A 56 14.13 -17.61 -4.73
N PHE A 57 13.50 -18.70 -4.27
CA PHE A 57 12.62 -19.52 -5.11
C PHE A 57 11.40 -18.72 -5.58
N CYS A 58 10.72 -18.06 -4.66
CA CYS A 58 9.52 -17.25 -4.92
C CYS A 58 9.83 -16.09 -5.87
N SER A 59 10.96 -15.40 -5.67
CA SER A 59 11.41 -14.35 -6.58
C SER A 59 11.64 -14.86 -8.01
N GLN A 60 12.27 -16.03 -8.17
CA GLN A 60 12.47 -16.64 -9.50
C GLN A 60 11.16 -17.10 -10.15
N ALA A 61 10.21 -17.58 -9.35
CA ALA A 61 8.92 -18.08 -9.83
C ALA A 61 7.84 -17.00 -10.00
N GLY A 62 8.09 -15.76 -9.55
CA GLY A 62 7.11 -14.68 -9.55
C GLY A 62 5.99 -14.87 -8.50
N TYR A 63 6.31 -15.48 -7.36
CA TYR A 63 5.34 -15.75 -6.28
C TYR A 63 5.51 -14.80 -5.12
N ASP A 64 4.39 -14.34 -4.58
CA ASP A 64 4.36 -13.69 -3.28
C ASP A 64 4.41 -14.75 -2.17
N TYR A 65 5.07 -14.42 -1.06
CA TYR A 65 5.14 -15.29 0.10
C TYR A 65 5.09 -14.51 1.41
N ALA A 66 4.57 -15.14 2.46
CA ALA A 66 4.56 -14.58 3.80
C ALA A 66 4.66 -15.66 4.87
N PHE A 67 5.54 -15.47 5.85
CA PHE A 67 5.52 -16.25 7.09
C PHE A 67 4.63 -15.56 8.10
N VAL A 68 3.47 -16.13 8.36
CA VAL A 68 2.44 -15.54 9.23
C VAL A 68 2.24 -16.44 10.45
N PRO A 69 2.05 -15.91 11.67
CA PRO A 69 1.71 -16.73 12.82
C PRO A 69 0.47 -17.60 12.54
N THR A 70 0.49 -18.87 12.95
CA THR A 70 -0.67 -19.76 12.76
C THR A 70 -1.92 -19.31 13.53
N THR A 71 -1.76 -18.39 14.48
CA THR A 71 -2.83 -17.78 15.27
C THR A 71 -3.46 -16.56 14.62
N ALA A 72 -2.91 -16.04 13.51
CA ALA A 72 -3.41 -14.83 12.86
C ALA A 72 -4.78 -15.07 12.21
N LYS A 73 -5.79 -14.34 12.69
CA LYS A 73 -7.18 -14.38 12.21
C LYS A 73 -7.62 -13.01 11.77
N LEU A 74 -8.48 -12.96 10.75
CA LEU A 74 -8.94 -11.67 10.22
C LEU A 74 -9.79 -10.93 11.24
N ALA A 75 -10.55 -11.68 12.06
CA ALA A 75 -11.40 -11.15 13.12
C ALA A 75 -10.63 -10.40 14.24
N ASP A 76 -9.31 -10.59 14.35
CA ASP A 76 -8.48 -9.88 15.32
C ASP A 76 -8.01 -8.51 14.80
N ILE A 77 -8.08 -8.28 13.48
CA ILE A 77 -7.68 -7.04 12.83
C ILE A 77 -8.75 -5.97 13.04
N GLY A 78 -8.34 -4.79 13.50
CA GLY A 78 -9.24 -3.67 13.74
C GLY A 78 -9.03 -2.47 12.81
N LEU A 79 -7.86 -2.39 12.14
CA LEU A 79 -7.49 -1.26 11.31
C LEU A 79 -6.64 -1.69 10.10
N ILE A 80 -7.02 -1.19 8.93
CA ILE A 80 -6.21 -1.18 7.71
C ILE A 80 -5.83 0.27 7.38
N VAL A 81 -4.54 0.53 7.27
CA VAL A 81 -3.97 1.81 6.86
C VAL A 81 -3.34 1.65 5.48
N MET A 82 -3.56 2.62 4.58
CA MET A 82 -3.08 2.55 3.21
C MET A 82 -2.48 3.89 2.78
N ASP A 83 -1.39 3.85 1.99
CA ASP A 83 -1.09 4.95 1.09
C ASP A 83 -2.10 5.02 -0.07
N MET A 84 -2.16 6.18 -0.74
CA MET A 84 -3.00 6.41 -1.91
C MET A 84 -2.26 6.10 -3.21
N ASP A 85 -1.37 6.99 -3.62
CA ASP A 85 -0.63 6.91 -4.89
C ASP A 85 0.19 5.61 -4.92
N SER A 86 0.21 4.94 -6.08
CA SER A 86 0.90 3.66 -6.30
C SER A 86 0.56 2.51 -5.32
N THR A 87 -0.45 2.69 -4.46
CA THR A 87 -0.88 1.71 -3.45
C THR A 87 -2.38 1.44 -3.55
N LEU A 88 -3.25 2.37 -3.12
CA LEU A 88 -4.70 2.24 -3.27
C LEU A 88 -5.14 2.51 -4.72
N ILE A 89 -4.43 3.39 -5.41
CA ILE A 89 -4.64 3.74 -6.81
C ILE A 89 -3.40 3.41 -7.64
N THR A 90 -3.56 3.23 -8.95
CA THR A 90 -2.49 2.78 -9.84
C THR A 90 -1.60 3.90 -10.39
N ILE A 91 -1.84 5.15 -9.98
CA ILE A 91 -1.19 6.34 -10.54
C ILE A 91 -0.50 7.13 -9.44
N GLU A 92 0.40 8.01 -9.86
CA GLU A 92 0.91 9.13 -9.07
C GLU A 92 0.12 10.37 -9.46
N CYS A 93 -0.78 10.87 -8.61
CA CYS A 93 -1.67 11.98 -8.96
C CYS A 93 -0.91 13.21 -9.49
N ILE A 94 0.23 13.55 -8.87
CA ILE A 94 1.02 14.71 -9.28
C ILE A 94 1.65 14.56 -10.67
N ASP A 95 2.04 13.35 -11.06
CA ASP A 95 2.63 13.08 -12.37
C ASP A 95 1.56 13.15 -13.47
N GLU A 96 0.33 12.70 -13.20
CA GLU A 96 -0.79 12.83 -14.14
C GLU A 96 -1.22 14.29 -14.31
N ILE A 97 -1.22 15.09 -13.24
CA ILE A 97 -1.44 16.55 -13.33
C ILE A 97 -0.34 17.21 -14.17
N ALA A 98 0.92 16.81 -13.97
CA ALA A 98 2.06 17.33 -14.71
C ALA A 98 2.03 16.97 -16.19
N ASP A 99 1.56 15.76 -16.53
CA ASP A 99 1.38 15.30 -17.91
C ASP A 99 0.36 16.18 -18.64
N MET A 100 -0.77 16.50 -18.00
CA MET A 100 -1.79 17.39 -18.56
C MET A 100 -1.28 18.80 -18.86
N LEU A 101 -0.29 19.26 -18.11
CA LEU A 101 0.38 20.55 -18.29
C LEU A 101 1.54 20.50 -19.30
N GLY A 102 1.90 19.32 -19.79
CA GLY A 102 3.09 19.14 -20.61
C GLY A 102 4.40 19.40 -19.86
N ILE A 103 4.37 19.33 -18.52
CA ILE A 103 5.51 19.61 -17.63
C ILE A 103 6.08 18.36 -16.93
N LYS A 104 5.75 17.18 -17.44
CA LYS A 104 6.20 15.89 -16.89
C LYS A 104 7.73 15.82 -16.75
N ALA A 105 8.46 16.42 -17.68
CA ALA A 105 9.92 16.46 -17.65
C ALA A 105 10.47 17.28 -16.46
N GLN A 106 9.85 18.43 -16.13
CA GLN A 106 10.27 19.24 -14.98
C GLN A 106 10.00 18.50 -13.67
N VAL A 107 8.84 17.87 -13.54
CA VAL A 107 8.48 17.08 -12.34
C VAL A 107 9.41 15.88 -12.17
N ALA A 108 9.68 15.14 -13.25
CA ALA A 108 10.62 14.02 -13.22
C ALA A 108 12.02 14.43 -12.77
N ALA A 109 12.53 15.58 -13.23
CA ALA A 109 13.84 16.09 -12.82
C ALA A 109 13.93 16.37 -11.31
N ILE A 110 12.84 16.85 -10.68
CA ILE A 110 12.78 17.03 -9.23
C ILE A 110 12.74 15.67 -8.51
N THR A 111 11.94 14.74 -9.01
CA THR A 111 11.84 13.37 -8.48
C THR A 111 13.21 12.66 -8.51
N GLU A 112 13.96 12.79 -9.60
CA GLU A 112 15.32 12.24 -9.70
C GLU A 112 16.28 12.81 -8.65
N ARG A 113 16.23 14.13 -8.42
CA ARG A 113 17.05 14.79 -7.36
C ARG A 113 16.70 14.24 -5.98
N SER A 114 15.41 14.03 -5.70
CA SER A 114 14.97 13.41 -4.45
C SER A 114 15.45 11.95 -4.32
N MET A 115 15.40 11.17 -5.39
CA MET A 115 15.93 9.80 -5.41
C MET A 115 17.45 9.73 -5.21
N ARG A 116 18.20 10.77 -5.62
CA ARG A 116 19.63 10.92 -5.31
C ARG A 116 19.91 11.42 -3.89
N GLY A 117 18.87 11.71 -3.10
CA GLY A 117 18.98 12.22 -1.74
C GLY A 117 19.33 13.71 -1.67
N GLU A 118 19.26 14.45 -2.78
CA GLU A 118 19.50 15.90 -2.80
C GLU A 118 18.33 16.70 -2.21
N LEU A 119 17.13 16.12 -2.24
CA LEU A 119 15.91 16.70 -1.69
C LEU A 119 15.23 15.69 -0.77
N ASP A 120 14.84 16.15 0.41
CA ASP A 120 13.91 15.38 1.22
C ASP A 120 12.50 15.35 0.57
N PHE A 121 11.61 14.52 1.12
CA PHE A 121 10.26 14.36 0.59
C PHE A 121 9.48 15.69 0.55
N SER A 122 9.57 16.49 1.61
CA SER A 122 8.82 17.74 1.76
C SER A 122 9.32 18.82 0.79
N GLN A 123 10.64 18.91 0.61
CA GLN A 123 11.26 19.79 -0.38
C GLN A 123 10.88 19.39 -1.80
N SER A 124 11.00 18.10 -2.12
CA SER A 124 10.60 17.53 -3.43
C SER A 124 9.14 17.78 -3.74
N LEU A 125 8.24 17.57 -2.77
CA LEU A 125 6.81 17.83 -2.94
C LEU A 125 6.54 19.33 -3.14
N THR A 126 7.17 20.20 -2.34
CA THR A 126 7.00 21.66 -2.46
C THR A 126 7.45 22.17 -3.83
N GLU A 127 8.62 21.73 -4.32
CA GLU A 127 9.12 22.10 -5.64
C GLU A 127 8.19 21.60 -6.76
N ARG A 128 7.68 20.37 -6.68
CA ARG A 128 6.75 19.83 -7.70
C ARG A 128 5.40 20.55 -7.67
N VAL A 129 4.86 20.85 -6.49
CA VAL A 129 3.59 21.59 -6.35
C VAL A 129 3.71 23.02 -6.86
N ALA A 130 4.86 23.68 -6.68
CA ALA A 130 5.10 25.02 -7.20
C ALA A 130 4.95 25.09 -8.74
N LEU A 131 5.27 24.01 -9.46
CA LEU A 131 5.09 23.93 -10.92
C LEU A 131 3.62 23.89 -11.35
N LEU A 132 2.69 23.60 -10.43
CA LEU A 132 1.25 23.52 -10.72
C LEU A 132 0.55 24.88 -10.64
N ALA A 133 1.28 25.95 -10.28
CA ALA A 133 0.72 27.29 -10.12
C ALA A 133 -0.01 27.79 -11.38
N GLY A 134 -1.21 28.31 -11.21
CA GLY A 134 -2.06 28.83 -12.28
C GLY A 134 -2.97 27.80 -12.95
N LEU A 135 -2.80 26.50 -12.66
CA LEU A 135 -3.68 25.45 -13.16
C LEU A 135 -5.10 25.63 -12.58
N PRO A 136 -6.15 25.54 -13.40
CA PRO A 136 -7.51 25.56 -12.88
C PRO A 136 -7.82 24.27 -12.10
N GLU A 137 -8.57 24.40 -11.00
CA GLU A 137 -8.89 23.28 -10.10
C GLU A 137 -9.56 22.10 -10.83
N HIS A 138 -10.35 22.36 -11.89
CA HIS A 138 -11.01 21.30 -12.67
C HIS A 138 -10.04 20.31 -13.32
N ALA A 139 -8.76 20.67 -13.49
CA ALA A 139 -7.75 19.72 -13.97
C ALA A 139 -7.55 18.54 -13.00
N LEU A 140 -7.70 18.78 -11.68
CA LEU A 140 -7.68 17.70 -10.69
C LEU A 140 -8.86 16.74 -10.88
N GLU A 141 -10.05 17.28 -11.22
CA GLU A 141 -11.24 16.48 -11.51
C GLU A 141 -11.05 15.63 -12.76
N GLN A 142 -10.39 16.16 -13.79
CA GLN A 142 -10.06 15.40 -14.99
C GLN A 142 -9.12 14.23 -14.69
N VAL A 143 -8.08 14.43 -13.87
CA VAL A 143 -7.22 13.31 -13.42
C VAL A 143 -8.03 12.27 -12.65
N TYR A 144 -8.89 12.71 -11.73
CA TYR A 144 -9.73 11.83 -10.93
C TYR A 144 -10.70 10.99 -11.79
N THR A 145 -11.28 11.58 -12.83
CA THR A 145 -12.31 10.93 -13.66
C THR A 145 -11.74 10.10 -14.80
N GLU A 146 -10.65 10.55 -15.43
CA GLU A 146 -10.11 9.94 -16.65
C GLU A 146 -8.92 9.00 -16.40
N ARG A 147 -8.12 9.23 -15.35
CA ARG A 147 -6.84 8.54 -15.14
C ARG A 147 -6.83 7.62 -13.92
N LEU A 148 -7.51 8.03 -12.85
CA LEU A 148 -7.48 7.29 -11.59
C LEU A 148 -8.19 5.93 -11.73
N GLN A 149 -7.42 4.87 -11.51
CA GLN A 149 -7.92 3.50 -11.34
C GLN A 149 -7.52 2.97 -9.98
N LEU A 150 -8.40 2.16 -9.37
CA LEU A 150 -8.07 1.47 -8.13
C LEU A 150 -7.07 0.36 -8.40
N MET A 151 -6.17 0.14 -7.45
CA MET A 151 -5.27 -1.01 -7.49
C MET A 151 -6.08 -2.31 -7.53
N PRO A 152 -5.67 -3.32 -8.33
CA PRO A 152 -6.30 -4.63 -8.31
C PRO A 152 -6.45 -5.17 -6.89
N GLY A 153 -7.61 -5.75 -6.58
CA GLY A 153 -7.92 -6.26 -5.25
C GLY A 153 -8.34 -5.22 -4.21
N ALA A 154 -8.16 -3.91 -4.45
CA ALA A 154 -8.51 -2.86 -3.49
C ALA A 154 -9.98 -2.90 -3.06
N GLU A 155 -10.91 -3.00 -4.02
CA GLU A 155 -12.34 -3.09 -3.69
C GLU A 155 -12.67 -4.33 -2.85
N THR A 156 -12.07 -5.47 -3.18
CA THR A 156 -12.33 -6.72 -2.46
C THR A 156 -11.79 -6.66 -1.03
N LEU A 157 -10.59 -6.10 -0.85
CA LEU A 157 -10.02 -5.83 0.46
C LEU A 157 -10.95 -4.93 1.29
N LEU A 158 -11.38 -3.79 0.72
CA LEU A 158 -12.20 -2.81 1.43
C LEU A 158 -13.60 -3.31 1.75
N LYS A 159 -14.25 -4.02 0.81
CA LYS A 159 -15.55 -4.66 1.05
C LYS A 159 -15.44 -5.72 2.15
N THR A 160 -14.37 -6.51 2.15
CA THR A 160 -14.10 -7.49 3.21
C THR A 160 -13.85 -6.81 4.56
N ALA A 161 -13.08 -5.72 4.57
CA ALA A 161 -12.84 -4.93 5.77
C ALA A 161 -14.14 -4.40 6.38
N GLN A 162 -15.00 -3.79 5.56
CA GLN A 162 -16.31 -3.26 5.99
C GLN A 162 -17.22 -4.37 6.52
N ALA A 163 -17.29 -5.52 5.84
CA ALA A 163 -18.09 -6.66 6.28
C ALA A 163 -17.66 -7.24 7.64
N ASN A 164 -16.39 -7.04 8.02
CA ASN A 164 -15.83 -7.48 9.29
C ASN A 164 -15.71 -6.35 10.33
N GLY A 165 -16.24 -5.16 10.04
CA GLY A 165 -16.17 -4.00 10.94
C GLY A 165 -14.78 -3.39 11.11
N ILE A 166 -13.83 -3.74 10.23
CA ILE A 166 -12.45 -3.24 10.25
C ILE A 166 -12.46 -1.79 9.79
N LYS A 167 -11.82 -0.89 10.56
CA LYS A 167 -11.68 0.52 10.18
C LYS A 167 -10.63 0.68 9.09
N THR A 168 -10.82 1.69 8.25
CA THR A 168 -9.93 1.99 7.13
C THR A 168 -9.44 3.43 7.21
N LEU A 169 -8.12 3.62 7.13
CA LEU A 169 -7.47 4.91 7.15
C LEU A 169 -6.62 5.08 5.89
N LEU A 170 -6.89 6.12 5.11
CA LEU A 170 -6.05 6.52 3.98
C LEU A 170 -5.11 7.63 4.42
N ILE A 171 -3.79 7.45 4.31
CA ILE A 171 -2.80 8.48 4.64
C ILE A 171 -1.88 8.70 3.45
N SER A 172 -2.00 9.86 2.81
CA SER A 172 -1.32 10.14 1.56
C SER A 172 -0.41 11.35 1.62
N GLY A 173 0.72 11.27 0.93
CA GLY A 173 1.53 12.44 0.55
C GLY A 173 0.97 13.21 -0.64
N GLY A 174 -0.10 12.72 -1.28
CA GLY A 174 -0.87 13.40 -2.31
C GLY A 174 -1.84 14.43 -1.71
N PHE A 175 -3.00 14.62 -2.34
CA PHE A 175 -3.86 15.78 -2.07
C PHE A 175 -5.27 15.44 -1.59
N THR A 176 -5.81 16.27 -0.67
CA THR A 176 -7.15 16.09 -0.09
C THR A 176 -8.25 15.98 -1.13
N PHE A 177 -8.12 16.72 -2.24
CA PHE A 177 -9.03 16.64 -3.38
C PHE A 177 -9.33 15.19 -3.83
N PHE A 178 -8.28 14.36 -3.92
CA PHE A 178 -8.41 12.96 -4.33
C PHE A 178 -8.83 12.06 -3.17
N THR A 179 -8.21 12.24 -1.99
CA THR A 179 -8.49 11.36 -0.85
C THR A 179 -9.91 11.51 -0.31
N GLU A 180 -10.50 12.71 -0.34
CA GLU A 180 -11.89 12.94 0.10
C GLU A 180 -12.89 12.28 -0.84
N ARG A 181 -12.65 12.35 -2.16
CA ARG A 181 -13.46 11.66 -3.17
C ARG A 181 -13.35 10.15 -3.04
N LEU A 182 -12.13 9.63 -2.83
CA LEU A 182 -11.91 8.20 -2.57
C LEU A 182 -12.57 7.76 -1.25
N GLN A 183 -12.48 8.58 -0.20
CA GLN A 183 -13.14 8.31 1.08
C GLN A 183 -14.64 8.16 0.90
N ALA A 184 -15.28 9.09 0.19
CA ALA A 184 -16.71 9.03 -0.11
C ALA A 184 -17.06 7.83 -1.02
N ARG A 185 -16.32 7.64 -2.12
CA ARG A 185 -16.55 6.57 -3.11
C ARG A 185 -16.42 5.17 -2.49
N LEU A 186 -15.44 4.97 -1.63
CA LEU A 186 -15.09 3.66 -1.08
C LEU A 186 -15.60 3.43 0.34
N GLY A 187 -16.23 4.44 0.97
CA GLY A 187 -16.69 4.35 2.35
C GLY A 187 -15.54 4.18 3.35
N LEU A 188 -14.45 4.93 3.18
CA LEU A 188 -13.31 4.87 4.10
C LEU A 188 -13.65 5.53 5.43
N SER A 189 -13.11 5.03 6.54
CA SER A 189 -13.43 5.59 7.86
C SER A 189 -12.80 6.98 8.05
N ARG A 190 -11.61 7.20 7.51
CA ARG A 190 -10.87 8.47 7.59
C ARG A 190 -9.86 8.58 6.46
N ALA A 191 -9.62 9.80 6.00
CA ALA A 191 -8.53 10.12 5.08
C ALA A 191 -7.74 11.35 5.54
N ILE A 192 -6.44 11.36 5.25
CA ILE A 192 -5.49 12.41 5.60
C ILE A 192 -4.56 12.61 4.41
N ALA A 193 -4.39 13.86 3.96
CA ALA A 193 -3.53 14.23 2.85
C ALA A 193 -3.12 15.70 2.92
N ASN A 194 -2.26 16.13 1.99
CA ASN A 194 -1.86 17.53 1.85
C ASN A 194 -2.98 18.35 1.22
N VAL A 195 -3.11 19.62 1.61
CA VAL A 195 -4.11 20.52 1.04
C VAL A 195 -3.43 21.43 0.01
N LEU A 196 -3.84 21.34 -1.25
CA LEU A 196 -3.44 22.32 -2.26
C LEU A 196 -4.18 23.63 -2.03
N GLU A 197 -3.46 24.75 -2.02
CA GLU A 197 -4.10 26.06 -1.92
C GLU A 197 -4.72 26.45 -3.27
N VAL A 198 -6.00 26.81 -3.23
CA VAL A 198 -6.79 27.26 -4.38
C VAL A 198 -7.30 28.67 -4.12
N ILE A 199 -7.06 29.58 -5.08
CA ILE A 199 -7.57 30.96 -5.08
C ILE A 199 -8.13 31.23 -6.47
N ASP A 200 -9.33 31.81 -6.54
CA ASP A 200 -10.03 32.11 -7.81
C ASP A 200 -10.07 30.89 -8.75
N GLU A 201 -10.44 29.73 -8.20
CA GLU A 201 -10.53 28.42 -8.89
C GLU A 201 -9.21 27.94 -9.52
N LYS A 202 -8.07 28.47 -9.07
CA LYS A 202 -6.74 28.10 -9.57
C LYS A 202 -5.81 27.70 -8.44
N LEU A 203 -4.97 26.69 -8.72
CA LEU A 203 -3.90 26.28 -7.83
C LEU A 203 -2.88 27.40 -7.70
N THR A 204 -2.47 27.73 -6.48
CA THR A 204 -1.43 28.76 -6.25
C THR A 204 0.00 28.20 -6.35
N GLY A 205 0.13 26.87 -6.42
CA GLY A 205 1.41 26.17 -6.31
C GLY A 205 1.94 26.09 -4.88
N ARG A 206 1.07 26.19 -3.87
CA ARG A 206 1.43 26.05 -2.46
C ARG A 206 0.61 24.97 -1.76
N ILE A 207 1.18 24.43 -0.69
CA ILE A 207 0.52 23.49 0.23
C ILE A 207 0.11 24.27 1.47
N VAL A 208 -1.12 24.07 1.93
CA VAL A 208 -1.63 24.67 3.17
C VAL A 208 -1.29 23.76 4.35
N GLY A 209 -0.75 24.36 5.41
CA GLY A 209 -0.45 23.64 6.66
C GLY A 209 0.80 22.78 6.59
N ASN A 210 0.82 21.73 7.41
CA ASN A 210 1.96 20.81 7.49
C ASN A 210 1.90 19.75 6.41
N ILE A 211 3.06 19.41 5.84
CA ILE A 211 3.18 18.35 4.85
C ILE A 211 3.04 16.98 5.53
N VAL A 212 2.23 16.11 4.96
CA VAL A 212 2.11 14.70 5.31
C VAL A 212 3.33 13.93 4.81
N ASP A 213 4.38 13.95 5.62
CA ASP A 213 5.62 13.22 5.38
C ASP A 213 5.61 11.82 6.02
N ALA A 214 6.73 11.11 5.91
CA ALA A 214 6.87 9.75 6.45
C ALA A 214 6.62 9.67 7.97
N GLN A 215 7.01 10.69 8.73
CA GLN A 215 6.79 10.72 10.17
C GLN A 215 5.30 10.96 10.48
N THR A 216 4.70 11.92 9.78
CA THR A 216 3.27 12.22 9.89
C THR A 216 2.41 11.01 9.57
N LYS A 217 2.75 10.21 8.56
CA LYS A 217 2.04 8.95 8.26
C LYS A 217 2.07 7.97 9.45
N ALA A 218 3.24 7.77 10.05
CA ALA A 218 3.38 6.87 11.19
C ALA A 218 2.64 7.40 12.44
N ASP A 219 2.66 8.72 12.65
CA ASP A 219 2.02 9.34 13.81
C ASP A 219 0.49 9.33 13.71
N GLU A 220 -0.06 9.59 12.52
CA GLU A 220 -1.51 9.51 12.30
C GLU A 220 -2.02 8.05 12.36
N LEU A 221 -1.23 7.07 11.91
CA LEU A 221 -1.53 5.65 12.15
C LEU A 221 -1.63 5.37 13.65
N ARG A 222 -0.59 5.72 14.43
CA ARG A 222 -0.55 5.45 15.88
C ARG A 222 -1.66 6.16 16.62
N LYS A 223 -1.97 7.39 16.23
CA LYS A 223 -3.06 8.18 16.80
C LYS A 223 -4.40 7.49 16.57
N TYR A 224 -4.71 7.09 15.33
CA TYR A 224 -5.99 6.43 15.05
C TYR A 224 -6.07 5.02 15.66
N GLN A 225 -4.95 4.28 15.67
CA GLN A 225 -4.83 3.03 16.40
C GLN A 225 -5.18 3.20 17.89
N ALA A 226 -4.63 4.24 18.55
CA ALA A 226 -4.88 4.53 19.95
C ALA A 226 -6.34 4.98 20.20
N GLU A 227 -6.90 5.81 19.33
CA GLU A 227 -8.32 6.22 19.36
C GLU A 227 -9.26 5.00 19.32
N LEU A 228 -8.88 3.94 18.59
CA LEU A 228 -9.62 2.69 18.49
C LEU A 228 -9.30 1.66 19.59
N GLY A 229 -8.33 1.93 20.46
CA GLY A 229 -7.89 1.01 21.53
C GLY A 229 -7.24 -0.28 21.00
N LEU A 230 -6.60 -0.23 19.83
CA LEU A 230 -6.02 -1.40 19.16
C LEU A 230 -4.56 -1.63 19.52
N ARG A 231 -4.16 -2.91 19.62
CA ARG A 231 -2.74 -3.30 19.70
C ARG A 231 -2.11 -3.30 18.31
N THR A 232 -0.78 -3.22 18.25
CA THR A 232 -0.03 -3.17 16.97
C THR A 232 -0.31 -4.38 16.09
N GLU A 233 -0.46 -5.57 16.68
CA GLU A 233 -0.77 -6.82 15.96
C GLU A 233 -2.18 -6.83 15.33
N GLN A 234 -3.01 -5.83 15.62
CA GLN A 234 -4.35 -5.68 15.07
C GLN A 234 -4.41 -4.66 13.91
N VAL A 235 -3.25 -4.19 13.45
CA VAL A 235 -3.11 -3.16 12.41
C VAL A 235 -2.37 -3.72 11.20
N ILE A 236 -2.97 -3.51 10.02
CA ILE A 236 -2.37 -3.72 8.71
C ILE A 236 -1.98 -2.35 8.14
N ALA A 237 -0.79 -2.21 7.57
CA ALA A 237 -0.38 -1.03 6.82
C ALA A 237 0.12 -1.43 5.42
N LEU A 238 -0.36 -0.75 4.39
CA LEU A 238 -0.04 -0.97 2.98
C LEU A 238 0.63 0.29 2.39
N GLY A 239 1.72 0.12 1.66
CA GLY A 239 2.45 1.22 0.99
C GLY A 239 3.49 0.71 0.00
N ASP A 240 3.93 1.54 -0.93
CA ASP A 240 4.91 1.17 -1.97
C ASP A 240 6.25 1.92 -1.83
N GLY A 241 6.23 3.06 -1.13
CA GLY A 241 7.26 4.07 -1.16
C GLY A 241 8.14 4.11 0.09
N ALA A 242 9.32 4.74 -0.04
CA ALA A 242 10.23 4.95 1.09
C ALA A 242 9.64 5.88 2.16
N ASN A 243 8.70 6.74 1.77
CA ASN A 243 7.89 7.58 2.65
C ASN A 243 6.93 6.75 3.52
N ASP A 244 6.64 5.49 3.19
CA ASP A 244 5.74 4.63 3.98
C ASP A 244 6.47 3.77 5.01
N LEU A 245 7.79 3.61 4.91
CA LEU A 245 8.56 2.68 5.74
C LEU A 245 8.32 2.87 7.24
N LYS A 246 8.20 4.11 7.72
CA LYS A 246 7.89 4.40 9.13
C LYS A 246 6.47 3.98 9.51
N MET A 247 5.50 4.13 8.61
CA MET A 247 4.11 3.69 8.80
C MET A 247 4.02 2.16 8.76
N LEU A 248 4.68 1.52 7.79
CA LEU A 248 4.76 0.06 7.70
C LEU A 248 5.37 -0.56 8.95
N ALA A 249 6.47 0.02 9.46
CA ALA A 249 7.13 -0.42 10.69
C ALA A 249 6.30 -0.18 11.97
N ALA A 250 5.29 0.69 11.93
CA ALA A 250 4.41 0.96 13.06
C ALA A 250 3.25 -0.04 13.18
N ALA A 251 2.98 -0.84 12.14
CA ALA A 251 1.92 -1.83 12.09
C ALA A 251 2.42 -3.24 12.41
N GLY A 252 1.53 -4.11 12.91
CA GLY A 252 1.85 -5.52 13.11
C GLY A 252 2.01 -6.28 11.80
N TYR A 253 1.29 -5.84 10.76
CA TYR A 253 1.43 -6.33 9.40
C TYR A 253 1.73 -5.15 8.47
N GLY A 254 3.00 -4.74 8.38
CA GLY A 254 3.47 -3.76 7.39
C GLY A 254 3.83 -4.45 6.08
N ILE A 255 3.06 -4.18 5.02
CA ILE A 255 3.20 -4.82 3.71
C ILE A 255 3.63 -3.79 2.67
N ALA A 256 4.74 -4.09 2.00
CA ALA A 256 5.16 -3.37 0.82
C ALA A 256 4.41 -3.90 -0.42
N CYS A 257 3.64 -3.05 -1.09
CA CYS A 257 2.81 -3.41 -2.24
C CYS A 257 3.43 -2.88 -3.53
N HIS A 258 3.73 -3.76 -4.49
CA HIS A 258 4.37 -3.43 -5.77
C HIS A 258 5.55 -2.46 -5.63
N ALA A 259 6.30 -2.61 -4.54
CA ALA A 259 7.11 -1.56 -3.98
C ALA A 259 8.51 -1.47 -4.61
N LYS A 260 9.16 -0.32 -4.44
CA LYS A 260 10.53 -0.12 -4.91
C LYS A 260 11.49 -1.09 -4.18
N PRO A 261 12.61 -1.52 -4.80
CA PRO A 261 13.52 -2.52 -4.21
C PRO A 261 13.97 -2.23 -2.77
N LYS A 262 14.23 -0.95 -2.45
CA LYS A 262 14.59 -0.54 -1.09
C LYS A 262 13.48 -0.83 -0.08
N VAL A 263 12.23 -0.53 -0.45
CA VAL A 263 11.07 -0.69 0.44
C VAL A 263 10.78 -2.17 0.68
N ARG A 264 10.86 -2.98 -0.38
CA ARG A 264 10.71 -4.45 -0.30
C ARG A 264 11.74 -5.11 0.61
N ALA A 265 12.97 -4.58 0.64
CA ALA A 265 14.03 -5.11 1.48
C ALA A 265 13.86 -4.77 2.97
N GLU A 266 13.14 -3.70 3.30
CA GLU A 266 12.97 -3.21 4.67
C GLU A 266 11.61 -3.60 5.28
N ALA A 267 10.59 -3.89 4.46
CA ALA A 267 9.26 -4.29 4.94
C ALA A 267 9.24 -5.76 5.43
N ALA A 268 8.36 -6.04 6.40
CA ALA A 268 8.20 -7.39 6.95
C ALA A 268 7.48 -8.35 5.98
N TYR A 269 6.60 -7.80 5.14
CA TYR A 269 5.80 -8.53 4.17
C TYR A 269 5.81 -7.81 2.83
N THR A 270 5.60 -8.55 1.73
CA THR A 270 5.59 -8.01 0.37
C THR A 270 4.46 -8.64 -0.45
N LEU A 271 3.83 -7.83 -1.31
CA LEU A 271 2.93 -8.27 -2.38
C LEU A 271 3.41 -7.62 -3.68
N ASP A 272 4.12 -8.37 -4.51
CA ASP A 272 4.71 -7.89 -5.76
C ASP A 272 3.91 -8.34 -6.98
N THR A 273 3.28 -9.51 -6.92
CA THR A 273 2.57 -10.11 -8.06
C THR A 273 1.05 -9.99 -7.94
N THR A 274 0.52 -10.11 -6.74
CA THR A 274 -0.92 -10.12 -6.46
C THR A 274 -1.46 -8.74 -6.10
N GLY A 275 -2.78 -8.57 -6.20
CA GLY A 275 -3.45 -7.33 -5.80
C GLY A 275 -3.51 -7.14 -4.28
N LEU A 276 -4.06 -6.01 -3.83
CA LEU A 276 -4.17 -5.68 -2.40
C LEU A 276 -5.00 -6.71 -1.62
N ASP A 277 -5.89 -7.45 -2.28
CA ASP A 277 -6.66 -8.54 -1.67
C ASP A 277 -5.77 -9.71 -1.21
N GLY A 278 -4.54 -9.85 -1.72
CA GLY A 278 -3.57 -10.86 -1.30
C GLY A 278 -3.30 -10.85 0.21
N VAL A 279 -3.39 -9.70 0.87
CA VAL A 279 -3.24 -9.60 2.32
C VAL A 279 -4.28 -10.43 3.08
N LEU A 280 -5.48 -10.65 2.51
CA LEU A 280 -6.54 -11.45 3.15
C LEU A 280 -6.11 -12.92 3.33
N ALA A 281 -5.28 -13.45 2.43
CA ALA A 281 -4.80 -14.83 2.53
C ALA A 281 -3.80 -15.05 3.69
N TYR A 282 -3.36 -14.00 4.39
CA TYR A 282 -2.53 -14.12 5.58
C TYR A 282 -3.33 -14.64 6.77
N PHE A 283 -4.64 -14.46 6.74
CA PHE A 283 -5.53 -14.68 7.87
C PHE A 283 -6.42 -15.90 7.65
N ASP A 284 -6.75 -16.58 8.75
CA ASP A 284 -7.81 -17.61 8.77
C ASP A 284 -9.19 -16.98 9.05
#